data_AF-A0A945F081-F1
#
_entry.id   AF-A0A945F081-F1
#
_cell.length_a   1.000
_cell.length_b   1.000
_cell.length_c   1.000
_cell.angle_alpha   90.00
_cell.angle_beta   90.00
_cell.angle_gamma   90.00
#
_symmetry.space_group_name_H-M   'P 1'
#
loop_
_entity.id
_entity.type
_entity.pdbx_description
1 polymer ?
#
loop_
_entity_poly.entity_id
_entity_poly.type
_entity_poly.pdbx_seq_one_letter_code
_entity_poly.pdbx_strand_id
1 'polypeptide(L)'
;IYKLFLNKWYFDEIYQKYIIRPFVIIAGCFYKIFDQKIIDGSGPNGAAFVARKLSKIVSLSQTGHVYHYAFSFVLGIITLLTWLIFKNI
;
A
#
# COMPACT_ATOMS: atom_id res chain seq x y z
N ILE A 1 37.79 -40.44 15.57
CA ILE A 1 38.55 -39.89 14.41
C ILE A 1 38.01 -40.41 13.08
N TYR A 2 37.82 -41.74 12.90
CA TYR A 2 37.30 -42.32 11.63
C TYR A 2 35.96 -41.71 11.15
N LYS A 3 35.01 -41.46 12.07
CA LYS A 3 33.72 -40.80 11.75
C LYS A 3 33.85 -39.38 11.19
N LEU A 4 34.90 -38.62 11.55
CA LEU A 4 35.10 -37.26 11.05
C LEU A 4 35.50 -37.24 9.57
N PHE A 5 36.38 -38.15 9.15
CA PHE A 5 36.76 -38.29 7.74
C PHE A 5 35.61 -38.88 6.90
N LEU A 6 34.83 -39.79 7.48
CA LEU A 6 33.69 -40.42 6.82
C LEU A 6 32.55 -39.44 6.55
N ASN A 7 32.30 -38.48 7.46
CA ASN A 7 31.30 -37.42 7.30
C ASN A 7 31.86 -36.11 6.68
N LYS A 8 32.96 -36.18 5.91
CA LYS A 8 33.59 -35.01 5.27
C LYS A 8 33.73 -33.81 6.22
N TRP A 9 34.22 -34.07 7.43
CA TRP A 9 34.48 -33.04 8.44
C TRP A 9 33.26 -32.21 8.87
N TYR A 10 32.02 -32.65 8.56
CA TYR A 10 30.78 -31.93 8.89
C TYR A 10 30.69 -30.50 8.34
N PHE A 11 31.65 -30.07 7.52
CA PHE A 11 31.80 -28.68 7.08
C PHE A 11 30.60 -28.24 6.23
N ASP A 12 30.16 -29.15 5.36
CA ASP A 12 29.02 -28.95 4.47
C ASP A 12 27.70 -28.84 5.26
N GLU A 13 27.52 -29.69 6.28
CA GLU A 13 26.33 -29.72 7.13
C GLU A 13 26.22 -28.46 8.02
N ILE A 14 27.37 -27.96 8.51
CA ILE A 14 27.46 -26.71 9.25
C ILE A 14 27.13 -25.54 8.31
N TYR A 15 27.72 -25.49 7.11
CA TYR A 15 27.45 -24.44 6.13
C TYR A 15 25.96 -24.41 5.73
N GLN A 16 25.38 -25.59 5.47
CA GLN A 16 23.95 -25.77 5.18
C GLN A 16 23.05 -25.23 6.29
N LYS A 17 23.40 -25.51 7.55
CA LYS A 17 22.57 -25.16 8.71
C LYS A 17 22.68 -23.70 9.12
N TYR A 18 23.90 -23.16 9.13
CA TYR A 18 24.17 -21.82 9.67
C TYR A 18 24.15 -20.72 8.63
N ILE A 19 24.39 -21.02 7.35
CA ILE A 19 24.41 -20.01 6.29
C ILE A 19 23.20 -20.18 5.37
N ILE A 20 23.02 -21.36 4.77
CA ILE A 20 22.03 -21.54 3.71
C ILE A 20 20.60 -21.49 4.25
N ARG A 21 20.27 -22.29 5.28
CA ARG A 21 18.92 -22.33 5.87
C ARG A 21 18.39 -20.96 6.32
N PRO A 22 19.11 -20.16 7.12
CA PRO A 22 18.59 -18.86 7.54
C PRO A 22 18.41 -17.91 6.35
N PHE A 23 19.30 -17.95 5.36
CA PHE A 23 19.18 -17.11 4.16
C PHE A 23 17.92 -17.44 3.35
N VAL A 24 17.61 -18.72 3.18
CA VAL A 24 16.39 -19.19 2.49
C VAL A 24 15.13 -18.75 3.23
N ILE A 25 15.13 -18.82 4.57
CA ILE A 25 14.01 -18.37 5.39
C ILE A 25 13.80 -16.85 5.26
N ILE A 26 14.89 -16.07 5.32
CA ILE A 26 14.85 -14.61 5.16
C ILE A 26 14.34 -14.24 3.77
N ALA A 27 14.86 -14.89 2.72
CA ALA A 27 14.41 -14.69 1.35
C ALA A 27 12.92 -15.03 1.17
N GLY A 28 12.46 -16.14 1.76
CA GLY A 28 11.03 -16.51 1.75
C GLY A 28 10.15 -15.51 2.50
N CYS A 29 10.63 -14.94 3.61
CA CYS A 29 9.93 -13.87 4.33
C CYS A 29 9.84 -12.59 3.50
N PHE A 30 10.95 -12.17 2.89
CA PHE A 30 10.98 -11.00 2.02
C PHE A 30 10.05 -11.17 0.83
N TYR A 31 10.06 -12.32 0.16
CA TYR A 31 9.17 -12.61 -0.95
C TYR A 31 7.70 -12.46 -0.57
N LYS A 32 7.26 -13.05 0.55
CA LYS A 32 5.88 -12.92 1.02
C LYS A 32 5.51 -11.48 1.38
N ILE A 33 6.42 -10.73 2.01
CA ILE A 33 6.15 -9.34 2.43
C ILE A 33 6.12 -8.40 1.23
N PHE A 34 7.05 -8.54 0.29
CA PHE A 34 7.11 -7.67 -0.88
C PHE A 34 6.00 -7.98 -1.88
N ASP A 35 5.85 -9.26 -2.27
CA ASP A 35 4.94 -9.63 -3.36
C ASP A 35 3.47 -9.48 -2.93
N GLN A 36 3.07 -10.09 -1.80
CA GLN A 36 1.66 -10.07 -1.38
C GLN A 36 1.21 -8.76 -0.74
N LYS A 37 2.13 -8.00 -0.13
CA LYS A 37 1.75 -6.82 0.67
C LYS A 37 2.00 -5.52 -0.07
N ILE A 38 3.08 -5.44 -0.83
CA ILE A 38 3.43 -4.22 -1.56
C ILE A 38 2.80 -4.25 -2.95
N ILE A 39 2.95 -5.33 -3.73
CA ILE A 39 2.44 -5.36 -5.10
C ILE A 39 0.91 -5.53 -5.10
N ASP A 40 0.40 -6.55 -4.42
CA ASP A 40 -1.06 -6.79 -4.34
C ASP A 40 -1.80 -5.72 -3.52
N GLY A 41 -1.13 -5.18 -2.50
CA GLY A 41 -1.70 -4.15 -1.61
C GLY A 41 -1.63 -2.72 -2.18
N SER A 42 -0.61 -2.39 -2.97
CA SER A 42 -0.42 -1.04 -3.54
C SER A 42 -0.88 -0.92 -4.99
N GLY A 43 -1.19 -2.05 -5.65
CA GLY A 43 -1.79 -2.07 -6.97
C GLY A 43 -3.30 -1.75 -6.95
N PRO A 44 -4.12 -2.47 -7.73
CA PRO A 44 -5.54 -2.13 -7.90
C PRO A 44 -6.36 -2.20 -6.60
N ASN A 45 -6.01 -3.09 -5.67
CA ASN A 45 -6.69 -3.17 -4.36
C ASN A 45 -6.39 -1.95 -3.47
N GLY A 46 -5.17 -1.41 -3.53
CA GLY A 46 -4.80 -0.19 -2.82
C GLY A 46 -5.56 1.02 -3.36
N ALA A 47 -5.60 1.16 -4.68
CA ALA A 47 -6.38 2.21 -5.35
C ALA A 47 -7.88 2.08 -5.02
N ALA A 48 -8.44 0.87 -5.06
CA ALA A 48 -9.83 0.62 -4.69
C ALA A 48 -10.11 0.94 -3.21
N PHE A 49 -9.18 0.63 -2.30
CA PHE A 49 -9.31 0.96 -0.88
C PHE A 49 -9.34 2.47 -0.65
N VAL A 50 -8.44 3.22 -1.31
CA VAL A 50 -8.40 4.68 -1.23
C VAL A 50 -9.68 5.28 -1.83
N ALA A 51 -10.09 4.83 -3.02
CA ALA A 51 -11.33 5.27 -3.66
C ALA A 51 -12.55 5.00 -2.77
N ARG A 52 -12.62 3.83 -2.13
CA ARG A 52 -13.72 3.48 -1.21
C ARG A 52 -13.71 4.33 0.06
N LYS A 53 -12.53 4.63 0.62
CA LYS A 53 -12.40 5.55 1.76
C LYS A 53 -12.87 6.95 1.40
N LEU A 54 -12.41 7.49 0.27
CA LEU A 54 -12.83 8.82 -0.21
C LEU A 54 -14.34 8.85 -0.46
N SER A 55 -14.88 7.83 -1.14
CA SER A 55 -16.31 7.72 -1.40
C SER A 55 -17.13 7.71 -0.12
N LYS A 56 -16.66 7.04 0.94
CA LYS A 56 -17.33 7.03 2.24
C LYS A 56 -17.34 8.42 2.90
N ILE A 57 -16.23 9.15 2.83
CA ILE A 57 -16.14 10.52 3.36
C ILE A 57 -17.08 11.45 2.57
N VAL A 58 -17.05 11.38 1.24
CA VAL A 58 -17.91 12.20 0.37
C VAL A 58 -19.39 11.87 0.60
N SER A 59 -19.72 10.59 0.75
CA SER A 59 -21.09 10.15 1.04
C SER A 59 -21.61 10.68 2.38
N LEU A 60 -20.76 10.80 3.41
CA LEU A 60 -21.16 11.41 4.68
C LEU A 60 -21.50 12.91 4.53
N SER A 61 -20.89 13.60 3.57
CA SER A 61 -21.24 15.00 3.24
C SER A 61 -22.60 15.12 2.54
N GLN A 62 -23.17 14.02 2.03
CA GLN A 62 -24.49 13.98 1.41
C GLN A 62 -25.55 13.69 2.49
N THR A 63 -25.80 14.66 3.38
CA THR A 63 -26.79 14.56 4.47
C THR A 63 -28.25 14.69 4.02
N GLY A 64 -28.51 14.90 2.71
CA GLY A 64 -29.86 14.97 2.14
C GLY A 64 -30.64 16.27 2.42
N HIS A 65 -30.05 17.22 3.15
CA HIS A 65 -30.68 18.49 3.46
C HIS A 65 -30.44 19.52 2.34
N VAL A 66 -31.51 20.09 1.80
CA VAL A 66 -31.49 21.03 0.67
C VAL A 66 -30.62 22.28 0.95
N TYR A 67 -30.53 22.71 2.22
CA TYR A 67 -29.73 23.86 2.63
C TYR A 67 -28.24 23.70 2.31
N HIS A 68 -27.67 22.50 2.50
CA HIS A 68 -26.25 22.27 2.20
C HIS A 68 -25.98 22.36 0.69
N TYR A 69 -26.93 21.90 -0.14
CA TYR A 69 -26.81 22.00 -1.60
C TYR A 69 -26.88 23.46 -2.07
N ALA A 70 -27.84 24.24 -1.55
CA ALA A 70 -27.95 25.66 -1.89
C ALA A 70 -26.68 26.44 -1.50
N PHE A 71 -26.13 26.18 -0.32
CA PHE A 71 -24.88 26.78 0.14
C PHE A 71 -23.69 26.42 -0.77
N SER A 72 -23.52 25.14 -1.11
CA SER A 72 -22.47 24.68 -2.03
C SER A 72 -22.59 25.29 -3.43
N PHE A 73 -23.81 25.53 -3.91
CA PHE A 73 -24.06 26.15 -5.21
C PHE A 73 -23.61 27.62 -5.24
N VAL A 74 -23.98 28.40 -4.24
CA VAL A 74 -23.57 29.81 -4.11
C VAL A 74 -22.05 29.92 -4.01
N LEU A 75 -21.41 29.07 -3.19
CA LEU A 75 -19.96 28.99 -3.10
C LEU A 75 -19.31 28.69 -4.46
N GLY A 76 -19.84 27.71 -5.18
CA GLY A 76 -19.34 27.35 -6.51
C GLY A 76 -19.39 28.51 -7.50
N ILE A 77 -20.48 29.28 -7.51
CA ILE A 77 -20.62 30.47 -8.36
C ILE A 77 -19.59 31.53 -7.98
N ILE A 78 -19.44 31.85 -6.69
CA ILE A 78 -18.49 32.86 -6.21
C ILE A 78 -17.05 32.47 -6.61
N THR A 79 -16.66 31.21 -6.41
CA THR A 79 -15.33 30.72 -6.77
C THR A 79 -15.10 30.76 -8.29
N LEU A 80 -16.06 30.33 -9.10
CA LEU A 80 -15.98 30.39 -10.56
C LEU A 80 -15.84 31.82 -11.07
N LEU A 81 -16.68 32.74 -10.58
CA LEU A 81 -16.62 34.15 -10.96
C LEU A 81 -15.28 34.77 -10.56
N THR A 82 -14.81 34.49 -9.36
CA THR A 82 -13.49 34.96 -8.88
C THR A 82 -12.38 34.45 -9.81
N TRP A 83 -12.38 33.16 -10.13
CA TRP A 83 -11.38 32.58 -11.04
C TRP A 83 -11.42 33.18 -12.44
N LEU A 84 -12.61 33.41 -12.99
CA LEU A 84 -12.78 34.05 -14.30
C LEU A 84 -12.28 35.49 -14.32
N ILE A 85 -12.55 36.26 -13.26
CA ILE A 85 -12.05 37.63 -13.12
C ILE A 85 -10.53 37.63 -13.05
N PHE A 86 -9.92 36.76 -12.24
CA PHE A 86 -8.45 36.65 -12.16
C PHE A 86 -7.80 36.16 -13.44
N LYS A 87 -8.48 35.34 -14.25
CA LYS A 87 -7.97 34.89 -15.56
C LYS A 87 -8.04 35.99 -16.62
N ASN A 88 -9.02 36.88 -16.52
CA ASN A 88 -9.31 37.92 -17.52
C ASN A 88 -8.64 39.27 -17.20
N ILE A 89 -7.99 39.39 -16.04
CA ILE A 89 -7.08 40.45 -15.63
C ILE A 89 -5.65 40.04 -16.01
#